data_AF-F4P6F9-F1
#
_entry.id   AF-F4P6F9-F1
#
_cell.length_a   1.000
_cell.length_b   1.000
_cell.length_c   1.000
_cell.angle_alpha   90.00
_cell.angle_beta   90.00
_cell.angle_gamma   90.00
#
_symmetry.space_group_name_H-M   'P 1'
#
loop_
_entity.id
_entity.type
_entity.pdbx_description
1 polymer ?
#
loop_
_entity_poly.entity_id
_entity_poly.type
_entity_poly.pdbx_seq_one_letter_code
_entity_poly.pdbx_strand_id
1 'polypeptide(L)' 'RNQSKPKRFRATKDQSHFLLNAFSTDPSPDSATRSLIAATIGMPVRTIQVWFQNRRSKMR' A
#
# COMPACT_ATOMS: atom_id res chain seq x y z
N ARG A 1 10.77 11.26 -25.20
CA ARG A 1 9.76 10.31 -24.65
C ARG A 1 9.22 10.90 -23.35
N ASN A 2 8.20 11.77 -23.42
CA ASN A 2 7.55 12.35 -22.24
C ASN A 2 6.71 11.27 -21.56
N GLN A 3 7.28 10.55 -20.59
CA GLN A 3 6.47 9.76 -19.67
C GLN A 3 5.79 10.73 -18.71
N SER A 4 4.53 11.05 -19.01
CA SER A 4 3.61 11.69 -18.08
C SER A 4 3.59 10.86 -16.79
N LYS A 5 4.22 11.40 -15.73
CA LYS A 5 4.29 10.75 -14.41
C LYS A 5 2.87 10.30 -14.02
N PRO A 6 2.65 9.03 -13.65
CA PRO A 6 1.32 8.56 -13.29
C PRO A 6 0.78 9.43 -12.16
N LYS A 7 -0.46 9.89 -12.32
CA LYS A 7 -1.18 10.72 -11.36
C LYS A 7 -1.11 10.00 -10.01
N ARG A 8 -0.58 10.66 -8.98
CA ARG A 8 -0.35 10.07 -7.66
C ARG A 8 -1.61 9.35 -7.20
N PHE A 9 -1.53 8.03 -7.02
CA PHE A 9 -2.64 7.27 -6.45
C PHE A 9 -2.85 7.74 -5.01
N ARG A 10 -4.02 8.31 -4.73
CA ARG A 10 -4.44 8.65 -3.37
C ARG A 10 -5.37 7.55 -2.88
N ALA A 11 -4.94 6.85 -1.83
CA ALA A 11 -5.80 5.90 -1.15
C ALA A 11 -7.03 6.64 -0.58
N THR A 12 -8.20 6.02 -0.68
CA THR A 12 -9.41 6.50 0.01
C THR A 12 -9.26 6.36 1.53
N LYS A 13 -10.20 6.94 2.30
CA LYS A 13 -10.21 6.77 3.76
C LYS A 13 -10.33 5.29 4.14
N ASP A 14 -11.21 4.54 3.48
CA ASP A 14 -11.42 3.11 3.76
C ASP A 14 -10.19 2.28 3.41
N GLN A 15 -9.56 2.55 2.26
CA GLN A 15 -8.30 1.91 1.87
C GLN A 15 -7.18 2.20 2.87
N SER A 16 -7.11 3.44 3.36
CA SER A 16 -6.11 3.83 4.36
C SER A 16 -6.35 3.13 5.71
N HIS A 17 -7.61 3.02 6.14
CA HIS A 17 -7.98 2.34 7.37
C HIS A 17 -7.66 0.84 7.29
N PHE A 18 -7.96 0.21 6.14
CA PHE A 18 -7.59 -1.18 5.89
C PHE A 18 -6.08 -1.39 5.96
N LEU A 19 -5.28 -0.54 5.30
CA LEU A 19 -3.82 -0.63 5.32
C LEU A 19 -3.24 -0.44 6.73
N LEU A 20 -3.82 0.44 7.54
CA LEU A 20 -3.43 0.62 8.94
C LEU A 20 -3.73 -0.62 9.78
N ASN A 21 -4.91 -1.24 9.61
CA ASN A 21 -5.26 -2.46 10.31
C ASN A 21 -4.33 -3.62 9.93
N ALA A 22 -4.12 -3.82 8.62
CA ALA A 22 -3.17 -4.82 8.12
C ALA A 22 -1.75 -4.59 8.64
N PHE A 23 -1.29 -3.33 8.69
CA PHE A 23 0.01 -2.96 9.24
C PHE A 23 0.13 -3.23 10.75
N SER A 24 -0.95 -3.09 11.51
CA SER A 24 -0.97 -3.40 12.94
C SER A 24 -0.78 -4.88 13.21
N THR A 25 -1.26 -5.75 12.32
CA THR A 25 -1.09 -7.21 12.42
C THR A 25 0.27 -7.65 11.89
N ASP A 26 0.64 -7.16 10.70
CA ASP A 26 1.91 -7.48 10.06
C ASP A 26 2.51 -6.22 9.38
N PRO A 27 3.52 -5.58 9.98
CA PRO A 27 4.17 -4.41 9.39
C PRO A 27 5.12 -4.77 8.22
N SER A 28 5.37 -6.06 7.97
CA SER A 28 6.20 -6.53 6.86
C SER A 28 5.57 -7.68 6.08
N PRO A 29 4.41 -7.44 5.43
CA PRO A 29 3.71 -8.47 4.66
C PRO A 29 4.57 -8.97 3.52
N ASP A 30 4.51 -10.28 3.30
CA ASP A 30 5.15 -10.96 2.19
C ASP A 30 4.48 -10.63 0.83
N SER A 31 4.94 -11.25 -0.26
CA SER A 31 4.40 -10.98 -1.59
C SER A 31 2.95 -11.45 -1.76
N ALA A 32 2.61 -12.59 -1.17
CA ALA A 32 1.28 -13.18 -1.25
C ALA A 32 0.26 -12.29 -0.51
N THR A 33 0.58 -11.88 0.71
CA THR A 33 -0.25 -11.00 1.54
C THR A 33 -0.47 -9.66 0.88
N ARG A 34 0.57 -9.04 0.29
CA ARG A 34 0.41 -7.79 -0.47
C ARG A 34 -0.52 -7.94 -1.67
N SER A 35 -0.48 -9.09 -2.35
CA SER A 35 -1.35 -9.39 -3.50
C SER A 35 -2.80 -9.61 -3.06
N LEU A 36 -3.01 -10.26 -1.91
CA LEU A 36 -4.32 -10.40 -1.31
C LEU A 36 -4.92 -9.04 -0.93
N ILE A 37 -4.16 -8.19 -0.21
CA ILE A 37 -4.61 -6.85 0.16
C ILE A 37 -4.94 -6.03 -1.09
N ALA A 38 -4.10 -6.11 -2.13
CA ALA A 38 -4.33 -5.43 -3.41
C ALA A 38 -5.67 -5.80 -4.05
N ALA A 39 -5.99 -7.10 -4.08
CA ALA A 39 -7.25 -7.60 -4.59
C ALA A 39 -8.43 -7.14 -3.72
N THR A 40 -8.28 -7.17 -2.39
CA THR A 40 -9.35 -6.79 -1.44
C THR A 40 -9.73 -5.32 -1.53
N ILE A 41 -8.75 -4.41 -1.63
CA ILE A 41 -9.01 -2.96 -1.59
C ILE A 41 -8.93 -2.28 -2.96
N GLY A 42 -8.72 -3.06 -4.03
CA GLY A 42 -8.62 -2.59 -5.42
C GLY A 42 -7.42 -1.69 -5.67
N MET A 43 -6.30 -1.93 -4.99
CA MET A 43 -5.08 -1.13 -5.12
C MET A 43 -3.97 -1.91 -5.82
N PRO A 44 -3.14 -1.29 -6.67
CA PRO A 44 -1.98 -1.96 -7.22
C PRO A 44 -1.02 -2.43 -6.12
N VAL A 45 -0.50 -3.65 -6.24
CA VAL A 45 0.46 -4.25 -5.30
C VAL A 45 1.66 -3.32 -5.06
N ARG A 46 2.13 -2.63 -6.11
CA ARG A 46 3.22 -1.67 -6.02
C ARG A 46 2.91 -0.50 -5.09
N THR A 47 1.68 0.01 -5.12
CA THR A 47 1.23 1.12 -4.25
C THR A 47 1.20 0.66 -2.79
N ILE A 48 0.73 -0.55 -2.53
CA ILE A 48 0.75 -1.16 -1.19
C ILE A 48 2.19 -1.30 -0.71
N GLN A 49 3.08 -1.85 -1.54
CA GLN A 49 4.50 -2.01 -1.20
C GLN A 49 5.14 -0.67 -0.79
N VAL A 50 4.94 0.39 -1.58
CA VAL A 50 5.45 1.75 -1.27
C VAL A 50 4.82 2.28 0.01
N TRP A 51 3.51 2.05 0.22
CA TRP A 51 2.83 2.49 1.43
C TRP A 51 3.42 1.83 2.68
N PHE A 52 3.63 0.51 2.67
CA PHE A 52 4.25 -0.22 3.79
C PHE A 52 5.70 0.22 4.02
N GLN A 53 6.48 0.43 2.95
CA GLN A 53 7.83 0.99 3.05
C GLN A 53 7.84 2.37 3.71
N ASN A 54 7.01 3.30 3.22
CA ASN A 54 6.90 4.64 3.77
C ASN A 54 6.39 4.65 5.21
N ARG A 55 5.45 3.75 5.54
CA ARG A 55 4.92 3.61 6.89
C ARG A 55 5.99 3.15 7.87
N ARG A 56 6.80 2.16 7.49
CA ARG A 56 7.95 1.72 8.30
C ARG A 56 9.03 2.79 8.43
N SER A 57 9.35 3.51 7.36
CA SER A 57 10.33 4.61 7.43
C SER A 57 9.91 5.71 8.40
N LYS A 58 8.61 5.92 8.63
CA LYS A 58 8.09 6.88 9.61
C LYS A 58 8.07 6.34 11.06
N MET A 59 8.18 5.03 11.24
CA MET A 59 8.27 4.39 12.56
C MET A 59 9.74 4.26 13.04
N ARG A 60 10.69 4.45 12.13
CA ARG A 60 12.12 4.58 12.45
C ARG A 60 12.43 5.99 12.93
#